data_AF-A0A7H0FY04-F1
#
_entry.id   AF-A0A7H0FY04-F1
#
_cell.length_a   1.000
_cell.length_b   1.000
_cell.length_c   1.000
_cell.angle_alpha   90.00
_cell.angle_beta   90.00
_cell.angle_gamma   90.00
#
_symmetry.space_group_name_H-M   'P 1'
#
loop_
_entity.id
_entity.type
_entity.pdbx_description
1 polymer ?
#
loop_
_entity_poly.entity_id
_entity_poly.type
_entity_poly.pdbx_seq_one_letter_code
_entity_poly.pdbx_strand_id
1 'polypeptide(L)'
;MSVTSLLLASAVTLVLGGGATAWLWLVQRPNAERSEGLKLLAAMRWREFSRLVLDGLRSRGFEPEAVEDAAERGQDSVIHVRRNQQAWLLACKHGLNYRITQSMVGDMADAIRFHGAAGGVVATLGEVESQARKFATGHVELFDGHALWPIVEAQLSAGVRDELAGKAQAATKRQIAVAWAAALTLGLVAALVAPKGDDAEAVDPVAAATPAPPQAAAPTVQPAGTVPGDAAAAAPESEDEQRDDVIRMVATVPGVERAMWSTRSTLLIYLTDESVDPVRNICGIMEKHEGLRTSRLHLQPPAGATRPARFLQCATY
;
A
#
# COMPACT_ATOMS: atom_id res chain seq x y z
N MET A 1 33.26 -28.95 4.96
CA MET A 1 32.57 -28.51 3.72
C MET A 1 33.63 -28.37 2.65
N SER A 2 33.38 -28.79 1.41
CA SER A 2 34.32 -28.56 0.31
C SER A 2 34.35 -27.08 -0.09
N VAL A 3 35.47 -26.62 -0.68
CA VAL A 3 35.57 -25.26 -1.23
C VAL A 3 34.48 -25.02 -2.29
N THR A 4 34.16 -26.04 -3.08
CA THR A 4 33.07 -26.02 -4.08
C THR A 4 31.69 -25.77 -3.45
N SER A 5 31.39 -26.37 -2.29
CA SER A 5 30.13 -26.16 -1.55
C SER A 5 30.02 -24.73 -1.01
N LEU A 6 31.12 -24.14 -0.52
CA LEU A 6 31.18 -22.74 -0.08
C LEU A 6 31.03 -21.75 -1.26
N LEU A 7 31.67 -22.03 -2.39
CA LEU A 7 31.54 -21.21 -3.61
C LEU A 7 30.10 -21.25 -4.15
N LEU A 8 29.48 -22.44 -4.21
CA LEU A 8 28.08 -22.59 -4.61
C LEU A 8 27.13 -21.81 -3.70
N ALA A 9 27.29 -21.94 -2.38
CA ALA A 9 26.46 -21.26 -1.38
C ALA A 9 26.55 -19.73 -1.50
N SER A 10 27.77 -19.21 -1.63
CA SER A 10 28.01 -17.77 -1.77
C SER A 10 27.45 -17.22 -3.09
N ALA A 11 27.62 -17.94 -4.20
CA ALA A 11 27.04 -17.58 -5.49
C ALA A 11 25.50 -17.53 -5.46
N VAL A 12 24.85 -18.57 -4.93
CA VAL A 12 23.38 -18.62 -4.79
C VAL A 12 22.87 -17.46 -3.93
N THR A 13 23.52 -17.20 -2.79
CA THR A 13 23.15 -16.09 -1.90
C THR A 13 23.30 -14.73 -2.59
N LEU A 14 24.41 -14.48 -3.29
CA LEU A 14 24.67 -13.22 -3.98
C LEU A 14 23.69 -12.97 -5.13
N VAL A 15 23.38 -13.98 -5.95
CA VAL A 15 22.43 -13.85 -7.06
C VAL A 15 21.02 -13.60 -6.56
N LEU A 16 20.55 -14.36 -5.56
CA LEU A 16 19.19 -14.20 -5.02
C LEU A 16 19.05 -12.92 -4.20
N GLY A 17 19.99 -12.62 -3.30
CA GLY A 17 20.00 -11.42 -2.48
C GLY A 17 20.16 -10.14 -3.32
N GLY A 18 21.07 -10.15 -4.29
CA GLY A 18 21.28 -9.06 -5.22
C GLY A 18 20.07 -8.82 -6.15
N GLY A 19 19.54 -9.89 -6.75
CA GLY A 19 18.35 -9.83 -7.61
C GLY A 19 17.10 -9.35 -6.87
N ALA A 20 16.86 -9.87 -5.66
CA ALA A 20 15.77 -9.39 -4.80
C ALA A 20 16.00 -7.92 -4.41
N THR A 21 17.21 -7.52 -4.01
CA THR A 21 17.53 -6.12 -3.67
C THR A 21 17.25 -5.18 -4.84
N ALA A 22 17.70 -5.53 -6.06
CA ALA A 22 17.46 -4.75 -7.26
C ALA A 22 15.96 -4.62 -7.57
N TRP A 23 15.19 -5.70 -7.49
CA TRP A 23 13.74 -5.67 -7.73
C TRP A 23 12.98 -4.86 -6.67
N LEU A 24 13.30 -5.07 -5.39
CA LEU A 24 12.72 -4.33 -4.27
C LEU A 24 12.99 -2.82 -4.39
N TRP A 25 14.20 -2.44 -4.81
CA TRP A 25 14.62 -1.05 -4.92
C TRP A 25 14.09 -0.36 -6.18
N LEU A 26 14.13 -1.02 -7.34
CA LEU A 26 13.76 -0.43 -8.63
C LEU A 26 12.25 -0.49 -8.90
N VAL A 27 11.55 -1.52 -8.40
CA VAL A 27 10.12 -1.74 -8.68
C VAL A 27 9.27 -1.55 -7.44
N GLN A 28 9.60 -2.19 -6.30
CA GLN A 28 8.70 -2.15 -5.15
C GLN A 28 8.72 -0.80 -4.42
N ARG A 29 9.87 -0.14 -4.28
CA ARG A 29 9.98 1.20 -3.66
C ARG A 29 9.08 2.25 -4.33
N PRO A 30 9.19 2.57 -5.64
CA PRO A 30 8.34 3.59 -6.26
C PRO A 30 6.86 3.19 -6.28
N ASN A 31 6.55 1.88 -6.30
CA ASN A 31 5.19 1.39 -6.17
C ASN A 31 4.62 1.60 -4.75
N ALA A 32 5.42 1.40 -3.71
CA ALA A 32 5.04 1.66 -2.32
C ALA A 32 4.83 3.17 -2.09
N GLU A 33 5.78 3.99 -2.53
CA GLU A 33 5.75 5.46 -2.47
C GLU A 33 4.48 6.01 -3.14
N ARG A 34 4.19 5.58 -4.38
CA ARG A 34 2.91 5.87 -5.06
C ARG A 34 1.70 5.43 -4.23
N SER A 35 1.73 4.22 -3.66
CA SER A 35 0.56 3.68 -2.94
C SER A 35 0.24 4.47 -1.66
N GLU A 36 1.25 4.91 -0.92
CA GLU A 36 1.06 5.80 0.25
C GLU A 36 0.64 7.20 -0.19
N GLY A 37 1.22 7.70 -1.28
CA GLY A 37 0.83 8.96 -1.91
C GLY A 37 -0.64 9.02 -2.35
N LEU A 38 -1.12 7.96 -3.03
CA LEU A 38 -2.53 7.86 -3.43
C LEU A 38 -3.46 7.71 -2.22
N LYS A 39 -3.06 7.02 -1.14
CA LYS A 39 -3.83 6.98 0.12
C LYS A 39 -3.93 8.37 0.76
N LEU A 40 -2.83 9.14 0.80
CA LEU A 40 -2.83 10.51 1.29
C LEU A 40 -3.79 11.39 0.48
N LEU A 41 -3.72 11.33 -0.86
CA LEU A 41 -4.65 12.07 -1.73
C LEU A 41 -6.11 11.62 -1.55
N ALA A 42 -6.35 10.34 -1.27
CA ALA A 42 -7.69 9.81 -0.98
C ALA A 42 -8.24 10.25 0.39
N ALA A 43 -7.37 10.62 1.34
CA ALA A 43 -7.75 11.17 2.64
C ALA A 43 -8.00 12.69 2.62
N MET A 44 -7.50 13.41 1.61
CA MET A 44 -7.77 14.85 1.43
C MET A 44 -9.23 15.13 1.08
N ARG A 45 -9.71 16.35 1.35
CA ARG A 45 -11.03 16.76 0.87
C ARG A 45 -11.03 16.85 -0.65
N TRP A 46 -12.15 16.49 -1.29
CA TRP A 46 -12.29 16.52 -2.77
C TRP A 46 -11.81 17.83 -3.40
N ARG A 47 -12.10 18.98 -2.77
CA ARG A 47 -11.71 20.33 -3.22
C ARG A 47 -10.19 20.60 -3.12
N GLU A 48 -9.48 19.97 -2.18
CA GLU A 48 -8.02 20.04 -2.11
C GLU A 48 -7.38 19.16 -3.19
N PHE A 49 -7.88 17.93 -3.33
CA PHE A 49 -7.49 17.01 -4.39
C PHE A 49 -7.69 17.61 -5.79
N SER A 50 -8.87 18.16 -6.10
CA SER A 50 -9.17 18.71 -7.42
C SER A 50 -8.32 19.93 -7.77
N ARG A 51 -7.94 20.75 -6.78
CA ARG A 51 -6.96 21.83 -6.95
C ARG A 51 -5.56 21.31 -7.25
N LEU A 52 -5.07 20.32 -6.50
CA LEU A 52 -3.76 19.72 -6.77
C LEU A 52 -3.69 19.06 -8.16
N VAL A 53 -4.78 18.43 -8.61
CA VAL A 53 -4.89 17.90 -9.97
C VAL A 53 -4.86 19.02 -11.01
N LEU A 54 -5.64 20.09 -10.81
CA LEU A 54 -5.69 21.25 -11.70
C LEU A 54 -4.32 21.95 -11.79
N ASP A 55 -3.66 22.20 -10.66
CA ASP A 55 -2.35 22.84 -10.58
C ASP A 55 -1.26 21.96 -11.22
N GLY A 56 -1.30 20.65 -10.99
CA GLY A 56 -0.42 19.70 -11.66
C GLY A 56 -0.64 19.66 -13.17
N LEU A 57 -1.89 19.72 -13.65
CA LEU A 57 -2.22 19.72 -15.08
C LEU A 57 -1.80 21.02 -15.80
N ARG A 58 -1.46 22.11 -15.09
CA ARG A 58 -0.80 23.28 -15.70
C ARG A 58 0.52 22.90 -16.39
N SER A 59 1.26 21.93 -15.85
CA SER A 59 2.47 21.37 -16.49
C SER A 59 2.20 20.64 -17.82
N ARG A 60 0.93 20.31 -18.12
CA ARG A 60 0.45 19.71 -19.37
C ARG A 60 -0.26 20.72 -20.29
N GLY A 61 -0.24 22.01 -19.93
CA GLY A 61 -0.85 23.10 -20.69
C GLY A 61 -2.34 23.33 -20.40
N PHE A 62 -2.88 22.79 -19.29
CA PHE A 62 -4.24 23.08 -18.86
C PHE A 62 -4.24 24.25 -17.86
N GLU A 63 -4.86 25.35 -18.24
CA GLU A 63 -5.01 26.54 -17.40
C GLU A 63 -6.41 26.56 -16.76
N PRO A 64 -6.56 27.00 -15.50
CA PRO A 64 -7.87 27.31 -14.96
C PRO A 64 -8.53 28.41 -15.80
N GLU A 65 -9.84 28.33 -15.96
CA GLU A 65 -10.58 29.43 -16.59
C GLU A 65 -10.67 30.66 -15.66
N ALA A 66 -10.96 31.83 -16.23
CA ALA A 66 -11.15 33.06 -15.48
C ALA A 66 -12.36 32.96 -14.53
N VAL A 67 -12.27 33.65 -13.40
CA VAL A 67 -13.33 33.64 -12.36
C VAL A 67 -14.64 34.24 -12.88
N GLU A 68 -14.54 35.16 -13.85
CA GLU A 68 -15.67 35.80 -14.54
C GLU A 68 -16.44 34.78 -15.40
N ASP A 69 -15.74 34.11 -16.33
CA ASP A 69 -16.30 33.03 -17.17
C ASP A 69 -16.91 31.88 -16.35
N ALA A 70 -16.28 31.55 -15.21
CA ALA A 70 -16.74 30.49 -14.31
C ALA A 70 -18.01 30.87 -13.53
N ALA A 71 -18.23 32.15 -13.24
CA ALA A 71 -19.41 32.63 -12.51
C ALA A 71 -20.70 32.52 -13.35
N GLU A 72 -20.60 32.65 -14.68
CA GLU A 72 -21.75 32.59 -15.58
C GLU A 72 -22.34 31.17 -15.74
N ARG A 73 -21.57 30.11 -15.43
CA ARG A 73 -21.92 28.72 -15.79
C ARG A 73 -22.34 27.82 -14.63
N GLY A 74 -22.41 28.36 -13.40
CA GLY A 74 -22.97 27.66 -12.24
C GLY A 74 -22.07 26.60 -11.61
N GLN A 75 -22.61 25.85 -10.64
CA GLN A 75 -21.87 24.83 -9.88
C GLN A 75 -21.99 23.45 -10.54
N ASP A 76 -21.28 23.25 -11.64
CA ASP A 76 -21.22 21.94 -12.28
C ASP A 76 -20.25 20.97 -11.59
N SER A 77 -20.48 19.67 -11.76
CA SER A 77 -19.58 18.62 -11.22
C SER A 77 -18.28 18.46 -12.03
N VAL A 78 -18.15 19.24 -13.11
CA VAL A 78 -17.06 19.26 -14.07
C VAL A 78 -16.39 20.64 -13.99
N ILE A 79 -15.06 20.64 -13.87
CA ILE A 79 -14.25 21.85 -13.82
C ILE A 79 -13.92 22.26 -15.25
N HIS A 80 -14.17 23.52 -15.62
CA HIS A 80 -13.75 24.05 -16.90
C HIS A 80 -12.30 24.53 -16.86
N VAL A 81 -11.55 24.20 -17.91
CA VAL A 81 -10.14 24.55 -18.09
C VAL A 81 -9.90 24.97 -19.54
N ARG A 82 -8.80 25.68 -19.79
CA ARG A 82 -8.38 26.05 -21.15
C ARG A 82 -7.10 25.31 -21.52
N ARG A 83 -6.95 24.93 -22.78
CA ARG A 83 -5.70 24.41 -23.34
C ARG A 83 -5.55 24.92 -24.77
N ASN A 84 -4.42 25.55 -25.07
CA ASN A 84 -4.18 26.19 -26.38
C ASN A 84 -5.32 27.13 -26.81
N GLN A 85 -5.84 27.95 -25.88
CA GLN A 85 -7.00 28.84 -26.06
C GLN A 85 -8.35 28.16 -26.40
N GLN A 86 -8.42 26.83 -26.36
CA GLN A 86 -9.68 26.08 -26.51
C GLN A 86 -10.26 25.72 -25.14
N ALA A 87 -11.59 25.69 -25.03
CA ALA A 87 -12.29 25.21 -23.85
C ALA A 87 -12.14 23.68 -23.71
N TRP A 88 -11.87 23.23 -22.49
CA TRP A 88 -11.70 21.83 -22.11
C TRP A 88 -12.42 21.56 -20.78
N LEU A 89 -12.79 20.30 -20.55
CA LEU A 89 -13.46 19.86 -19.33
C LEU A 89 -12.51 19.02 -18.44
N LEU A 90 -12.70 19.05 -17.12
CA LEU A 90 -11.93 18.26 -16.16
C LEU A 90 -12.87 17.66 -15.09
N ALA A 91 -13.02 16.34 -15.10
CA ALA A 91 -13.74 15.59 -14.08
C ALA A 91 -12.76 14.91 -13.12
N CYS A 92 -12.66 15.44 -11.89
CA CYS A 92 -11.87 14.84 -10.81
C CYS A 92 -12.71 13.84 -10.00
N LYS A 93 -12.51 12.54 -10.24
CA LYS A 93 -13.15 11.43 -9.53
C LYS A 93 -12.26 10.98 -8.36
N HIS A 94 -12.75 11.13 -7.14
CA HIS A 94 -11.95 10.90 -5.91
C HIS A 94 -12.20 9.51 -5.31
N GLY A 95 -11.17 8.95 -4.68
CA GLY A 95 -11.19 7.62 -4.06
C GLY A 95 -10.40 6.53 -4.82
N LEU A 96 -9.73 5.66 -4.06
CA LEU A 96 -8.86 4.58 -4.59
C LEU A 96 -9.61 3.48 -5.34
N ASN A 97 -10.85 3.19 -4.95
CA ASN A 97 -11.65 2.11 -5.52
C ASN A 97 -12.42 2.55 -6.78
N TYR A 98 -12.23 3.80 -7.22
CA TYR A 98 -12.94 4.34 -8.37
C TYR A 98 -12.38 3.74 -9.67
N ARG A 99 -13.27 3.27 -10.55
CA ARG A 99 -12.91 2.75 -11.86
C ARG A 99 -13.57 3.56 -12.96
N ILE A 100 -12.76 4.07 -13.88
CA ILE A 100 -13.27 4.74 -15.08
C ILE A 100 -13.72 3.67 -16.05
N THR A 101 -15.05 3.57 -16.22
CA THR A 101 -15.73 2.64 -17.12
C THR A 101 -15.92 3.23 -18.51
N GLN A 102 -16.32 2.39 -19.48
CA GLN A 102 -16.66 2.87 -20.83
C GLN A 102 -17.82 3.89 -20.82
N SER A 103 -18.81 3.72 -19.96
CA SER A 103 -19.95 4.65 -19.87
C SER A 103 -19.49 6.05 -19.47
N MET A 104 -18.59 6.18 -18.49
CA MET A 104 -18.05 7.48 -18.05
C MET A 104 -17.27 8.22 -19.15
N VAL A 105 -16.66 7.48 -20.09
CA VAL A 105 -16.01 8.07 -21.28
C VAL A 105 -17.07 8.59 -22.27
N GLY A 106 -18.20 7.89 -22.40
CA GLY A 106 -19.38 8.36 -23.12
C GLY A 106 -19.98 9.62 -22.50
N ASP A 107 -20.25 9.60 -21.19
CA ASP A 107 -20.79 10.73 -20.42
C ASP A 107 -19.89 11.98 -20.60
N MET A 108 -18.56 11.81 -20.55
CA MET A 108 -17.60 12.89 -20.82
C MET A 108 -17.65 13.35 -22.29
N ALA A 109 -17.76 12.43 -23.27
CA ALA A 109 -17.89 12.81 -24.67
C ALA A 109 -19.18 13.59 -24.97
N ASP A 110 -20.27 13.29 -24.26
CA ASP A 110 -21.53 14.04 -24.38
C ASP A 110 -21.46 15.39 -23.65
N ALA A 111 -20.80 15.47 -22.48
CA ALA A 111 -20.49 16.73 -21.83
C ALA A 111 -19.62 17.66 -22.71
N ILE A 112 -18.58 17.12 -23.36
CA ILE A 112 -17.73 17.88 -24.29
C ILE A 112 -18.58 18.52 -25.40
N ARG A 113 -19.51 17.76 -26.00
CA ARG A 113 -20.44 18.28 -27.01
C ARG A 113 -21.40 19.33 -26.45
N PHE A 114 -21.98 19.08 -25.28
CA PHE A 114 -22.95 19.96 -24.63
C PHE A 114 -22.36 21.33 -24.27
N HIS A 115 -21.15 21.36 -23.73
CA HIS A 115 -20.45 22.61 -23.38
C HIS A 115 -19.64 23.21 -24.55
N GLY A 116 -19.67 22.63 -25.75
CA GLY A 116 -18.91 23.11 -26.91
C GLY A 116 -17.38 23.07 -26.73
N ALA A 117 -16.88 22.16 -25.88
CA ALA A 117 -15.46 22.01 -25.59
C ALA A 117 -14.71 21.26 -26.72
N ALA A 118 -13.40 21.49 -26.83
CA ALA A 118 -12.53 20.77 -27.76
C ALA A 118 -12.12 19.37 -27.25
N GLY A 119 -12.19 19.16 -25.93
CA GLY A 119 -11.88 17.91 -25.27
C GLY A 119 -12.17 17.92 -23.78
N GLY A 120 -11.90 16.80 -23.11
CA GLY A 120 -12.12 16.63 -21.68
C GLY A 120 -11.13 15.66 -21.05
N VAL A 121 -10.95 15.80 -19.74
CA VAL A 121 -10.02 15.04 -18.92
C VAL A 121 -10.80 14.34 -17.82
N VAL A 122 -10.61 13.04 -17.65
CA VAL A 122 -11.12 12.30 -16.48
C VAL A 122 -9.92 11.84 -15.65
N ALA A 123 -9.81 12.38 -14.44
CA ALA A 123 -8.73 12.07 -13.51
C ALA A 123 -9.26 11.28 -12.32
N THR A 124 -8.61 10.17 -11.96
CA THR A 124 -8.95 9.35 -10.81
C THR A 124 -7.72 8.91 -10.01
N LEU A 125 -7.91 8.67 -8.72
CA LEU A 125 -6.91 8.02 -7.86
C LEU A 125 -6.89 6.48 -8.01
N GLY A 126 -7.98 5.90 -8.53
CA GLY A 126 -8.09 4.48 -8.81
C GLY A 126 -7.59 4.10 -10.20
N GLU A 127 -8.35 3.30 -10.92
CA GLU A 127 -7.92 2.67 -12.18
C GLU A 127 -8.80 3.08 -13.38
N VAL A 128 -8.27 2.93 -14.60
CA VAL A 128 -9.06 3.00 -15.84
C VAL A 128 -9.20 1.60 -16.41
N GLU A 129 -10.43 1.18 -16.71
CA GLU A 129 -10.67 -0.14 -17.29
C GLU A 129 -10.10 -0.26 -18.70
N SER A 130 -9.64 -1.47 -19.06
CA SER A 130 -9.05 -1.74 -20.38
C SER A 130 -10.01 -1.47 -21.55
N GLN A 131 -11.33 -1.55 -21.33
CA GLN A 131 -12.33 -1.14 -22.32
C GLN A 131 -12.45 0.38 -22.42
N ALA A 132 -12.48 1.09 -21.28
CA ALA A 132 -12.50 2.55 -21.24
C ALA A 132 -11.27 3.17 -21.94
N ARG A 133 -10.07 2.61 -21.72
CA ARG A 133 -8.84 3.04 -22.44
C ARG A 133 -8.93 2.85 -23.96
N LYS A 134 -9.62 1.81 -24.44
CA LYS A 134 -9.82 1.54 -25.88
C LYS A 134 -10.92 2.39 -26.51
N PHE A 135 -11.90 2.80 -25.71
CA PHE A 135 -13.03 3.62 -26.15
C PHE A 135 -12.74 5.13 -26.07
N ALA A 136 -11.77 5.54 -25.26
CA ALA A 136 -11.27 6.91 -25.22
C ALA A 136 -10.78 7.36 -26.62
N THR A 137 -11.50 8.31 -27.20
CA THR A 137 -11.10 8.98 -28.44
C THR A 137 -10.12 10.11 -28.14
N GLY A 138 -9.49 10.69 -29.17
CA GLY A 138 -8.52 11.79 -29.00
C GLY A 138 -9.05 13.05 -28.32
N HIS A 139 -10.36 13.14 -28.04
CA HIS A 139 -11.00 14.22 -27.31
C HIS A 139 -11.17 13.92 -25.81
N VAL A 140 -10.89 12.70 -25.32
CA VAL A 140 -11.02 12.34 -23.91
C VAL A 140 -9.70 11.77 -23.37
N GLU A 141 -9.00 12.54 -22.52
CA GLU A 141 -7.79 12.09 -21.84
C GLU A 141 -8.11 11.44 -20.48
N LEU A 142 -7.51 10.27 -20.19
CA LEU A 142 -7.77 9.48 -18.98
C LEU A 142 -6.52 9.34 -18.12
N PHE A 143 -6.59 9.83 -16.88
CA PHE A 143 -5.52 9.72 -15.88
C PHE A 143 -5.99 8.83 -14.73
N ASP A 144 -5.36 7.66 -14.57
CA ASP A 144 -5.49 6.80 -13.40
C ASP A 144 -4.45 7.16 -12.33
N GLY A 145 -4.51 6.53 -11.15
CA GLY A 145 -3.57 6.79 -10.06
C GLY A 145 -2.10 6.59 -10.46
N HIS A 146 -1.82 5.72 -11.44
CA HIS A 146 -0.47 5.56 -12.00
C HIS A 146 -0.03 6.76 -12.83
N ALA A 147 -0.85 7.23 -13.78
CA ALA A 147 -0.52 8.39 -14.63
C ALA A 147 -0.64 9.74 -13.90
N LEU A 148 -1.50 9.82 -12.89
CA LEU A 148 -1.81 11.04 -12.14
C LEU A 148 -0.79 11.32 -11.02
N TRP A 149 -0.27 10.27 -10.35
CA TRP A 149 0.68 10.42 -9.25
C TRP A 149 1.85 11.37 -9.55
N PRO A 150 2.69 11.16 -10.60
CA PRO A 150 3.85 12.02 -10.83
C PRO A 150 3.50 13.47 -11.17
N ILE A 151 2.25 13.74 -11.59
CA ILE A 151 1.76 15.09 -11.89
C ILE A 151 1.40 15.83 -10.59
N VAL A 152 0.75 15.12 -9.66
CA VAL A 152 0.28 15.66 -8.38
C VAL A 152 1.38 15.68 -7.32
N GLU A 153 2.25 14.67 -7.29
CA GLU A 153 3.42 14.57 -6.40
C GLU A 153 4.30 15.81 -6.49
N ALA A 154 4.53 16.33 -7.70
CA ALA A 154 5.28 17.56 -7.92
C ALA A 154 4.67 18.82 -7.26
N GLN A 155 3.36 18.80 -6.97
CA GLN A 155 2.64 19.88 -6.28
C GLN A 155 2.66 19.74 -4.74
N LEU A 156 3.09 18.58 -4.22
CA LEU A 156 3.19 18.36 -2.78
C LEU A 156 4.40 19.11 -2.20
N SER A 157 4.25 19.60 -0.96
CA SER A 157 5.34 20.24 -0.22
C SER A 157 6.52 19.28 -0.03
N ALA A 158 7.74 19.84 0.09
CA ALA A 158 8.95 19.02 0.24
C ALA A 158 8.84 18.07 1.44
N GLY A 159 8.41 18.55 2.61
CA GLY A 159 8.25 17.71 3.80
C GLY A 159 7.27 16.54 3.63
N VAL A 160 6.17 16.72 2.89
CA VAL A 160 5.24 15.61 2.59
C VAL A 160 5.87 14.58 1.66
N ARG A 161 6.63 15.03 0.64
CA ARG A 161 7.38 14.12 -0.24
C ARG A 161 8.48 13.36 0.52
N ASP A 162 9.23 14.05 1.37
CA ASP A 162 10.28 13.44 2.19
C ASP A 162 9.72 12.40 3.18
N GLU A 163 8.53 12.65 3.76
CA GLU A 163 7.84 11.70 4.63
C GLU A 163 7.38 10.44 3.86
N LEU A 164 6.79 10.60 2.67
CA LEU A 164 6.37 9.49 1.81
C LEU A 164 7.57 8.66 1.34
N ALA A 165 8.64 9.32 0.88
CA ALA A 165 9.90 8.69 0.50
C ALA A 165 10.55 7.96 1.68
N GLY A 166 10.51 8.54 2.88
CA GLY A 166 11.03 7.94 4.12
C GLY A 166 10.28 6.67 4.52
N LYS A 167 8.94 6.70 4.49
CA LYS A 167 8.07 5.53 4.75
C LYS A 167 8.35 4.40 3.77
N ALA A 168 8.42 4.71 2.47
CA ALA A 168 8.75 3.73 1.43
C ALA A 168 10.15 3.13 1.63
N GLN A 169 11.17 3.97 1.86
CA GLN A 169 12.54 3.51 2.11
C GLN A 169 12.66 2.61 3.35
N ALA A 170 11.98 2.92 4.45
CA ALA A 170 12.01 2.10 5.67
C ALA A 170 11.40 0.71 5.43
N ALA A 171 10.26 0.64 4.74
CA ALA A 171 9.61 -0.62 4.37
C ALA A 171 10.52 -1.46 3.44
N THR A 172 11.06 -0.85 2.39
CA THR A 172 11.98 -1.52 1.45
C THR A 172 13.25 -2.01 2.13
N LYS A 173 13.87 -1.24 3.03
CA LYS A 173 15.06 -1.67 3.80
C LYS A 173 14.76 -2.92 4.65
N ARG A 174 13.61 -2.98 5.32
CA ARG A 174 13.20 -4.16 6.09
C ARG A 174 12.98 -5.39 5.20
N GLN A 175 12.34 -5.21 4.05
CA GLN A 175 12.13 -6.29 3.07
C GLN A 175 13.46 -6.81 2.48
N ILE A 176 14.40 -5.91 2.18
CA ILE A 176 15.76 -6.28 1.73
C ILE A 176 16.47 -7.10 2.81
N ALA A 177 16.44 -6.69 4.08
CA ALA A 177 17.06 -7.45 5.17
C ALA A 177 16.48 -8.88 5.30
N VAL A 178 15.16 -9.02 5.21
CA VAL A 178 14.49 -10.34 5.20
C VAL A 178 14.87 -11.16 3.96
N ALA A 179 14.96 -10.53 2.78
CA ALA A 179 15.36 -11.21 1.54
C ALA A 179 16.81 -11.73 1.61
N TRP A 180 17.75 -10.96 2.19
CA TRP A 180 19.12 -11.42 2.42
C TRP A 180 19.19 -12.54 3.45
N ALA A 181 18.41 -12.48 4.54
CA ALA A 181 18.33 -13.58 5.50
C ALA A 181 17.80 -14.87 4.85
N ALA A 182 16.77 -14.78 4.00
CA ALA A 182 16.24 -15.91 3.24
C ALA A 182 17.21 -16.43 2.17
N ALA A 183 17.96 -15.54 1.50
CA ALA A 183 19.00 -15.94 0.54
C ALA A 183 20.16 -16.68 1.23
N LEU A 184 20.56 -16.25 2.44
CA LEU A 184 21.59 -16.90 3.26
C LEU A 184 21.15 -18.29 3.73
N THR A 185 19.91 -18.45 4.22
CA THR A 185 19.41 -19.77 4.63
C THR A 185 19.29 -20.72 3.43
N LEU A 186 18.82 -20.24 2.27
CA LEU A 186 18.74 -21.06 1.07
C LEU A 186 20.13 -21.44 0.53
N GLY A 187 21.10 -20.52 0.57
CA GLY A 187 22.49 -20.80 0.23
C GLY A 187 23.13 -21.86 1.15
N LEU A 188 22.85 -21.80 2.46
CA LEU A 188 23.29 -22.81 3.42
C LEU A 188 22.65 -24.19 3.16
N VAL A 189 21.35 -24.24 2.85
CA VAL A 189 20.66 -25.49 2.48
C VAL A 189 21.24 -26.08 1.19
N ALA A 190 21.49 -25.25 0.17
CA ALA A 190 22.15 -25.69 -1.07
C ALA A 190 23.56 -26.26 -0.79
N ALA A 191 24.32 -25.66 0.13
CA ALA A 191 25.64 -26.14 0.55
C ALA A 191 25.61 -27.56 1.17
N LEU A 192 24.52 -27.89 1.88
CA LEU A 192 24.31 -29.16 2.60
C LEU A 192 23.75 -30.26 1.69
N VAL A 193 22.94 -29.90 0.70
CA VAL A 193 22.28 -30.83 -0.24
C VAL A 193 23.13 -31.11 -1.48
N ALA A 194 24.10 -30.25 -1.82
CA ALA A 194 25.00 -30.47 -2.95
C ALA A 194 25.71 -31.83 -2.85
N PRO A 195 25.70 -32.66 -3.92
CA PRO A 195 26.39 -33.93 -3.91
C PRO A 195 27.88 -33.69 -3.67
N LYS A 196 28.46 -34.46 -2.74
CA LYS A 196 29.92 -34.52 -2.59
C LYS A 196 30.44 -35.30 -3.79
N GLY A 197 30.78 -34.59 -4.87
CA GLY A 197 31.51 -35.19 -5.97
C GLY A 197 32.85 -35.70 -5.46
N ASP A 198 33.17 -36.95 -5.80
CA ASP A 198 34.49 -37.53 -5.63
C ASP A 198 35.56 -36.69 -6.36
N ASP A 199 36.82 -36.92 -5.98
CA ASP A 199 37.95 -36.04 -6.26
C ASP A 199 38.04 -35.57 -7.73
N ALA A 200 37.90 -34.25 -7.91
CA ALA A 200 38.31 -33.60 -9.15
C ALA A 200 39.83 -33.62 -9.22
N GLU A 201 40.34 -34.48 -10.11
CA GLU A 201 41.75 -34.73 -10.41
C GLU A 201 42.60 -33.45 -10.38
N ALA A 202 43.64 -33.45 -9.54
CA ALA A 202 44.49 -32.28 -9.36
C ALA A 202 45.34 -32.04 -10.62
N VAL A 203 45.24 -30.84 -11.18
CA VAL A 203 46.25 -30.35 -12.15
C VAL A 203 47.47 -29.89 -11.35
N ASP A 204 48.62 -30.50 -11.64
CA ASP A 204 49.87 -30.34 -10.89
C ASP A 204 50.33 -28.88 -10.71
N PRO A 205 50.68 -28.46 -9.48
CA PRO A 205 51.49 -27.27 -9.26
C PRO A 205 52.99 -27.61 -9.43
N VAL A 206 53.65 -26.97 -10.40
CA VAL A 206 55.12 -27.02 -10.53
C VAL A 206 55.79 -26.41 -9.29
N ALA A 207 56.85 -27.08 -8.82
CA ALA A 207 57.44 -26.89 -7.50
C ALA A 207 58.25 -25.60 -7.29
N ALA A 208 58.27 -25.11 -6.04
CA ALA A 208 59.37 -24.31 -5.47
C ALA A 208 59.47 -24.45 -3.93
N ALA A 209 60.42 -25.30 -3.50
CA ALA A 209 61.20 -25.28 -2.24
C ALA A 209 60.60 -24.91 -0.85
N THR A 210 60.53 -25.93 0.01
CA THR A 210 60.63 -25.96 1.51
C THR A 210 62.06 -25.51 1.97
N PRO A 211 62.38 -25.01 3.20
CA PRO A 211 61.86 -25.34 4.56
C PRO A 211 61.60 -24.13 5.52
N ALA A 212 61.21 -24.25 6.80
CA ALA A 212 60.44 -25.17 7.68
C ALA A 212 60.54 -24.57 9.14
N PRO A 213 60.12 -25.20 10.25
CA PRO A 213 59.19 -24.60 11.24
C PRO A 213 59.89 -24.44 12.64
N PRO A 214 59.26 -24.35 13.85
CA PRO A 214 57.83 -24.54 14.23
C PRO A 214 57.29 -23.70 15.44
N GLN A 215 56.16 -24.15 16.02
CA GLN A 215 55.71 -24.03 17.44
C GLN A 215 55.05 -22.71 17.93
N ALA A 216 54.02 -22.74 18.79
CA ALA A 216 53.27 -23.87 19.41
C ALA A 216 51.83 -23.50 19.89
N ALA A 217 51.06 -24.57 20.16
CA ALA A 217 49.99 -24.72 21.16
C ALA A 217 48.65 -23.94 21.01
N ALA A 218 47.57 -24.73 20.96
CA ALA A 218 46.20 -24.34 21.34
C ALA A 218 46.00 -24.48 22.88
N PRO A 219 44.84 -24.14 23.49
CA PRO A 219 43.65 -24.99 23.34
C PRO A 219 42.28 -24.30 23.28
N THR A 220 41.32 -25.11 22.84
CA THR A 220 39.85 -24.97 22.82
C THR A 220 39.20 -24.57 24.15
N VAL A 221 38.12 -23.78 24.10
CA VAL A 221 36.93 -23.96 24.97
C VAL A 221 35.65 -23.87 24.12
N GLN A 222 34.64 -24.65 24.51
CA GLN A 222 33.39 -24.92 23.79
C GLN A 222 32.20 -24.10 24.37
N PRO A 223 30.91 -24.30 23.98
CA PRO A 223 29.96 -23.19 23.83
C PRO A 223 28.92 -23.07 24.96
N ALA A 224 27.89 -22.25 24.66
CA ALA A 224 26.56 -22.09 25.28
C ALA A 224 26.37 -20.82 26.13
N GLY A 225 25.22 -20.18 25.91
CA GLY A 225 24.86 -18.89 26.49
C GLY A 225 23.52 -18.41 25.95
N THR A 226 22.45 -19.12 26.30
CA THR A 226 21.07 -18.71 25.97
C THR A 226 20.69 -17.45 26.74
N VAL A 227 19.89 -16.59 26.11
CA VAL A 227 19.34 -15.32 26.63
C VAL A 227 18.66 -15.50 28.01
N PRO A 228 18.54 -14.44 28.81
CA PRO A 228 17.23 -13.79 28.85
C PRO A 228 17.22 -12.26 29.04
N GLY A 229 16.18 -11.64 28.46
CA GLY A 229 15.40 -10.57 29.11
C GLY A 229 16.07 -9.21 29.28
N ASP A 230 15.80 -8.29 28.35
CA ASP A 230 15.76 -6.87 28.66
C ASP A 230 14.31 -6.41 28.86
N ALA A 231 14.10 -5.49 29.79
CA ALA A 231 12.77 -5.21 30.34
C ALA A 231 11.86 -4.48 29.34
N ALA A 232 10.64 -4.99 29.17
CA ALA A 232 9.60 -4.33 28.42
C ALA A 232 9.13 -3.05 29.13
N ALA A 233 9.65 -1.89 28.69
CA ALA A 233 8.85 -0.67 28.73
C ALA A 233 7.61 -0.92 27.84
N ALA A 234 6.42 -0.64 28.35
CA ALA A 234 5.16 -0.98 27.67
C ALA A 234 5.11 -0.36 26.26
N ALA A 235 5.22 -1.21 25.24
CA ALA A 235 4.90 -0.82 23.88
C ALA A 235 3.40 -0.51 23.79
N PRO A 236 2.97 0.43 22.92
CA PRO A 236 1.55 0.56 22.62
C PRO A 236 1.04 -0.77 22.07
N GLU A 237 -0.08 -1.26 22.62
CA GLU A 237 -0.74 -2.50 22.20
C GLU A 237 -0.85 -2.55 20.68
N SER A 238 -0.44 -3.65 20.07
CA SER A 238 -0.48 -3.76 18.61
C SER A 238 -1.93 -3.69 18.10
N GLU A 239 -2.11 -3.16 16.90
CA GLU A 239 -3.44 -3.00 16.28
C GLU A 239 -4.22 -4.33 16.22
N ASP A 240 -3.51 -5.46 16.15
CA ASP A 240 -4.10 -6.79 16.13
C ASP A 240 -4.47 -7.30 17.55
N GLU A 241 -3.68 -6.99 18.59
CA GLU A 241 -4.08 -7.23 19.99
C GLU A 241 -5.33 -6.41 20.38
N GLN A 242 -5.39 -5.14 19.97
CA GLN A 242 -6.57 -4.28 20.16
C GLN A 242 -7.81 -4.86 19.45
N ARG A 243 -7.65 -5.46 18.26
CA ARG A 243 -8.74 -6.11 17.53
C ARG A 243 -9.29 -7.33 18.27
N ASP A 244 -8.42 -8.17 18.81
CA ASP A 244 -8.80 -9.36 19.56
C ASP A 244 -9.47 -9.00 20.89
N ASP A 245 -9.00 -7.94 21.55
CA ASP A 245 -9.63 -7.41 22.77
C ASP A 245 -11.01 -6.79 22.50
N VAL A 246 -11.18 -6.06 21.39
CA VAL A 246 -12.50 -5.57 20.94
C VAL A 246 -13.46 -6.72 20.66
N ILE A 247 -13.05 -7.80 19.97
CA ILE A 247 -13.92 -8.98 19.77
C ILE A 247 -14.34 -9.55 21.13
N ARG A 248 -13.38 -9.73 22.04
CA ARG A 248 -13.60 -10.32 23.36
C ARG A 248 -14.58 -9.50 24.19
N MET A 249 -14.40 -8.18 24.25
CA MET A 249 -15.29 -7.28 24.98
C MET A 249 -16.67 -7.19 24.34
N VAL A 250 -16.77 -7.02 23.01
CA VAL A 250 -18.07 -6.92 22.33
C VAL A 250 -18.89 -8.20 22.46
N ALA A 251 -18.25 -9.37 22.50
CA ALA A 251 -18.92 -10.65 22.77
C ALA A 251 -19.50 -10.77 24.19
N THR A 252 -19.13 -9.90 25.14
CA THR A 252 -19.76 -9.83 26.48
C THR A 252 -20.97 -8.90 26.56
N VAL A 253 -21.27 -8.15 25.49
CA VAL A 253 -22.37 -7.17 25.49
C VAL A 253 -23.72 -7.90 25.37
N PRO A 254 -24.70 -7.65 26.26
CA PRO A 254 -26.02 -8.26 26.17
C PRO A 254 -26.70 -8.02 24.81
N GLY A 255 -27.22 -9.09 24.21
CA GLY A 255 -27.83 -9.07 22.87
C GLY A 255 -26.86 -9.29 21.71
N VAL A 256 -25.56 -9.47 21.96
CA VAL A 256 -24.59 -9.95 20.96
C VAL A 256 -24.47 -11.47 21.05
N GLU A 257 -24.71 -12.16 19.94
CA GLU A 257 -24.44 -13.59 19.78
C GLU A 257 -22.94 -13.84 19.53
N ARG A 258 -22.34 -13.03 18.63
CA ARG A 258 -20.93 -13.15 18.23
C ARG A 258 -20.44 -11.89 17.54
N ALA A 259 -19.17 -11.54 17.73
CA ALA A 259 -18.46 -10.51 16.97
C ALA A 259 -17.29 -11.12 16.19
N MET A 260 -16.98 -10.56 15.01
CA MET A 260 -15.78 -10.89 14.23
C MET A 260 -15.38 -9.73 13.30
N TRP A 261 -14.08 -9.56 13.05
CA TRP A 261 -13.60 -8.63 12.02
C TRP A 261 -13.79 -9.25 10.64
N SER A 262 -14.65 -8.65 9.79
CA SER A 262 -14.77 -9.06 8.38
C SER A 262 -13.71 -8.41 7.49
N THR A 263 -13.22 -7.24 7.91
CA THR A 263 -12.03 -6.57 7.35
C THR A 263 -11.28 -5.86 8.48
N ARG A 264 -10.09 -5.31 8.19
CA ARG A 264 -9.29 -4.51 9.15
C ARG A 264 -10.04 -3.33 9.80
N SER A 265 -11.12 -2.84 9.19
CA SER A 265 -11.90 -1.68 9.65
C SER A 265 -13.41 -1.92 9.65
N THR A 266 -13.86 -3.19 9.61
CA THR A 266 -15.28 -3.55 9.67
C THR A 266 -15.50 -4.69 10.66
N LEU A 267 -16.15 -4.38 11.78
CA LEU A 267 -16.56 -5.34 12.80
C LEU A 267 -18.00 -5.79 12.51
N LEU A 268 -18.17 -7.08 12.27
CA LEU A 268 -19.46 -7.73 12.03
C LEU A 268 -19.97 -8.32 13.36
N ILE A 269 -21.17 -7.89 13.76
CA ILE A 269 -21.80 -8.20 15.04
C ILE A 269 -23.13 -8.89 14.75
N TYR A 270 -23.27 -10.12 15.23
CA TYR A 270 -24.50 -10.90 15.15
C TYR A 270 -25.33 -10.63 16.40
N LEU A 271 -26.59 -10.24 16.22
CA LEU A 271 -27.51 -9.94 17.31
C LEU A 271 -28.36 -11.17 17.65
N THR A 272 -28.60 -11.40 18.94
CA THR A 272 -29.44 -12.50 19.43
C THR A 272 -30.93 -12.27 19.16
N ASP A 273 -31.36 -11.00 19.13
CA ASP A 273 -32.76 -10.59 19.01
C ASP A 273 -32.87 -9.25 18.26
N GLU A 274 -33.93 -9.01 17.49
CA GLU A 274 -34.08 -7.78 16.71
C GLU A 274 -34.51 -6.55 17.53
N SER A 275 -35.06 -6.73 18.74
CA SER A 275 -35.54 -5.66 19.62
C SER A 275 -34.43 -4.97 20.44
N VAL A 276 -33.29 -5.64 20.62
CA VAL A 276 -32.16 -5.13 21.44
C VAL A 276 -31.30 -4.17 20.61
N ASP A 277 -30.96 -3.00 21.17
CA ASP A 277 -30.01 -2.06 20.58
C ASP A 277 -28.76 -1.93 21.48
N PRO A 278 -27.71 -2.77 21.25
CA PRO A 278 -26.50 -2.75 22.07
C PRO A 278 -25.51 -1.63 21.70
N VAL A 279 -25.85 -0.75 20.73
CA VAL A 279 -24.90 0.19 20.11
C VAL A 279 -24.20 1.10 21.12
N ARG A 280 -24.90 1.58 22.16
CA ARG A 280 -24.29 2.43 23.20
C ARG A 280 -23.14 1.74 23.92
N ASN A 281 -23.31 0.46 24.28
CA ASN A 281 -22.28 -0.30 24.99
C ASN A 281 -21.11 -0.65 24.07
N ILE A 282 -21.41 -0.98 22.81
CA ILE A 282 -20.39 -1.27 21.79
C ILE A 282 -19.57 -0.02 21.49
N CYS A 283 -20.19 1.15 21.36
CA CYS A 283 -19.45 2.40 21.14
C CYS A 283 -18.57 2.79 22.33
N GLY A 284 -19.04 2.60 23.57
CA GLY A 284 -18.19 2.80 24.77
C GLY A 284 -17.02 1.82 24.90
N ILE A 285 -17.01 0.72 24.13
CA ILE A 285 -15.84 -0.14 23.93
C ILE A 285 -14.96 0.44 22.81
N MET A 286 -15.54 0.69 21.62
CA MET A 286 -14.83 1.19 20.45
C MET A 286 -14.07 2.50 20.69
N GLU A 287 -14.62 3.42 21.49
CA GLU A 287 -14.01 4.72 21.81
C GLU A 287 -12.70 4.60 22.62
N LYS A 288 -12.50 3.50 23.35
CA LYS A 288 -11.28 3.26 24.15
C LYS A 288 -10.06 2.86 23.30
N HIS A 289 -10.28 2.34 22.09
CA HIS A 289 -9.21 1.91 21.18
C HIS A 289 -9.04 2.97 20.08
N GLU A 290 -8.08 3.88 20.28
CA GLU A 290 -7.90 5.04 19.37
C GLU A 290 -7.69 4.67 17.90
N GLY A 291 -6.98 3.56 17.63
CA GLY A 291 -6.76 3.06 16.27
C GLY A 291 -8.00 2.43 15.62
N LEU A 292 -9.02 2.08 16.40
CA LEU A 292 -10.20 1.34 15.93
C LEU A 292 -11.51 2.15 16.04
N ARG A 293 -11.57 3.26 16.77
CA ARG A 293 -12.80 4.03 17.03
C ARG A 293 -13.60 4.48 15.79
N THR A 294 -12.94 4.67 14.65
CA THR A 294 -13.57 5.04 13.35
C THR A 294 -14.00 3.82 12.51
N SER A 295 -13.80 2.59 12.99
CA SER A 295 -14.22 1.37 12.31
C SER A 295 -15.72 1.32 12.08
N ARG A 296 -16.12 0.69 10.98
CA ARG A 296 -17.52 0.45 10.66
C ARG A 296 -18.06 -0.73 11.45
N LEU A 297 -19.17 -0.53 12.15
CA LEU A 297 -19.95 -1.59 12.76
C LEU A 297 -21.02 -2.05 11.76
N HIS A 298 -21.08 -3.35 11.51
CA HIS A 298 -22.14 -3.99 10.73
C HIS A 298 -22.93 -4.90 11.67
N LEU A 299 -24.15 -4.49 12.00
CA LEU A 299 -25.05 -5.23 12.88
C LEU A 299 -25.97 -6.11 12.03
N GLN A 300 -25.78 -7.41 12.13
CA GLN A 300 -26.57 -8.43 11.47
C GLN A 300 -27.63 -8.97 12.44
N PRO A 301 -28.93 -8.79 12.15
CA PRO A 301 -30.00 -9.33 12.98
C PRO A 301 -30.11 -10.86 12.82
N PRO A 302 -30.81 -11.56 13.74
CA PRO A 302 -30.92 -13.01 13.70
C PRO A 302 -31.69 -13.50 12.46
N ALA A 303 -31.51 -14.76 12.10
CA ALA A 303 -32.15 -15.36 10.93
C ALA A 303 -33.69 -15.33 11.06
N GLY A 304 -34.37 -14.75 10.06
CA GLY A 304 -35.83 -14.57 10.06
C GLY A 304 -36.32 -13.24 10.65
N ALA A 305 -35.42 -12.38 11.16
CA ALA A 305 -35.78 -11.02 11.56
C ALA A 305 -36.34 -10.18 10.39
N THR A 306 -37.22 -9.23 10.73
CA THR A 306 -37.85 -8.35 9.73
C THR A 306 -37.00 -7.13 9.40
N ARG A 307 -36.12 -6.72 10.31
CA ARG A 307 -35.23 -5.58 10.12
C ARG A 307 -34.06 -5.92 9.18
N PRO A 308 -33.64 -5.01 8.30
CA PRO A 308 -32.42 -5.18 7.52
C PRO A 308 -31.17 -5.03 8.40
N ALA A 309 -30.04 -5.56 7.92
CA ALA A 309 -28.74 -5.31 8.54
C ALA A 309 -28.40 -3.81 8.57
N ARG A 310 -27.81 -3.34 9.67
CA ARG A 310 -27.53 -1.93 9.93
C ARG A 310 -26.03 -1.66 9.88
N PHE A 311 -25.64 -0.53 9.28
CA PHE A 311 -24.27 -0.03 9.29
C PHE A 311 -24.19 1.27 10.09
N LEU A 312 -23.20 1.41 10.95
CA LEU A 312 -22.92 2.63 11.70
C LEU A 312 -21.43 2.76 12.07
N GLN A 313 -21.04 3.94 12.56
CA GLN A 313 -19.71 4.23 13.09
C GLN A 313 -19.89 4.96 14.42
N CYS A 314 -19.05 4.67 15.40
CA CYS A 314 -19.13 5.31 16.73
C CYS A 314 -18.46 6.68 16.74
N ALA A 315 -17.29 6.80 16.11
CA ALA A 315 -16.62 8.07 15.87
C ALA A 315 -16.56 8.38 14.37
N THR A 316 -16.73 9.66 14.03
CA THR A 316 -16.35 10.24 12.74
C THR A 316 -14.96 10.89 12.84
N TYR A 317 -14.31 11.09 11.68
CA TYR A 317 -13.01 11.77 11.58
C TYR A 317 -13.08 13.27 11.91
#